data_AF-A0A1D2QXH6-F1
#
_entry.id   AF-A0A1D2QXH6-F1
#
_cell.length_a   1.000
_cell.length_b   1.000
_cell.length_c   1.000
_cell.angle_alpha   90.00
_cell.angle_beta   90.00
_cell.angle_gamma   90.00
#
_symmetry.space_group_name_H-M   'P 1'
#
loop_
_entity.id
_entity.type
_entity.pdbx_description
1 polymer ?
#
loop_
_entity_poly.entity_id
_entity_poly.type
_entity_poly.pdbx_seq_one_letter_code
_entity_poly.pdbx_strand_id
1 'polypeptide(L)'
;MDKITIDKGTSNQIRVSFPYNKDYVAKIKTIEGYKWHPDGKYWSFPYSEDTLRKILSAFSGEDIDIDPILQKFDALERELISKKFLRKF
;
A
#
# COMPACT_ATOMS: atom_id res chain seq x y z
N MET A 1 -1.83 19.46 9.30
CA MET A 1 -1.80 18.00 9.41
C MET A 1 -0.92 17.47 8.31
N ASP A 2 0.02 16.60 8.66
CA ASP A 2 0.84 15.88 7.69
C ASP A 2 -0.01 14.80 7.03
N LYS A 3 -0.35 14.98 5.75
CA LYS A 3 -1.20 14.04 5.02
C LYS A 3 -0.35 12.89 4.47
N ILE A 4 -0.72 11.65 4.80
CA ILE A 4 -0.10 10.46 4.22
C ILE A 4 -0.94 10.02 3.04
N THR A 5 -0.34 9.94 1.86
CA THR A 5 -1.04 9.51 0.64
C THR A 5 -0.60 8.09 0.29
N ILE A 6 -1.56 7.19 0.14
CA ILE A 6 -1.34 5.80 -0.27
C ILE A 6 -2.07 5.57 -1.59
N ASP A 7 -1.31 5.28 -2.64
CA ASP A 7 -1.85 5.11 -3.98
C ASP A 7 -1.32 3.84 -4.67
N LYS A 8 -2.04 3.38 -5.69
CA LYS A 8 -1.61 2.22 -6.48
C LYS A 8 -0.56 2.67 -7.49
N GLY A 9 0.63 2.06 -7.41
CA GLY A 9 1.66 2.17 -8.43
C GLY A 9 1.37 1.31 -9.66
N THR A 10 2.40 1.01 -10.46
CA THR A 10 2.29 0.15 -11.64
C THR A 10 1.86 -1.26 -11.25
N SER A 11 0.66 -1.67 -11.69
CA SER A 11 -0.06 -2.97 -11.59
C SER A 11 -0.05 -3.71 -10.23
N ASN A 12 1.11 -3.90 -9.61
CA ASN A 12 1.34 -4.65 -8.38
C ASN A 12 2.27 -3.91 -7.39
N GLN A 13 2.16 -2.58 -7.31
CA GLN A 13 2.91 -1.81 -6.32
C GLN A 13 1.99 -0.90 -5.50
N ILE A 14 2.29 -0.77 -4.22
CA ILE A 14 1.69 0.22 -3.32
C ILE A 14 2.70 1.35 -3.18
N ARG A 15 2.28 2.59 -3.45
CA ARG A 15 3.08 3.79 -3.22
C ARG A 15 2.59 4.50 -1.96
N VAL A 16 3.53 4.97 -1.17
CA VAL A 16 3.28 5.72 0.05
C VAL A 16 4.13 6.99 0.00
N SER A 17 3.47 8.14 0.10
CA SER A 17 4.14 9.44 0.14
C SER A 17 3.64 10.25 1.34
N PHE A 18 4.56 10.97 1.97
CA PHE A 18 4.29 11.81 3.12
C PHE A 18 5.37 12.89 3.24
N PRO A 19 5.07 14.05 3.86
CA PRO A 19 6.10 15.04 4.18
C PRO A 19 7.16 14.44 5.10
N TYR A 20 8.41 14.92 4.97
CA TYR A 20 9.53 14.34 5.70
C TYR A 20 9.31 14.39 7.22
N ASN A 21 9.07 13.21 7.80
CA ASN A 21 8.91 13.01 9.23
C ASN A 21 9.72 11.77 9.64
N LYS A 22 10.61 11.93 10.63
CA LYS A 22 11.51 10.88 11.09
C LYS A 22 10.75 9.67 11.64
N ASP A 23 9.64 9.91 12.35
CA ASP A 23 8.79 8.86 12.88
C ASP A 23 8.12 8.04 11.78
N TYR A 24 7.62 8.69 10.72
CA TYR A 24 7.02 8.00 9.58
C TYR A 24 8.07 7.20 8.79
N VAL A 25 9.28 7.74 8.65
CA VAL A 25 10.39 7.00 8.04
C VAL A 25 10.78 5.78 8.87
N ALA A 26 10.78 5.89 10.20
CA ALA A 26 11.04 4.74 11.07
C ALA A 26 9.95 3.67 10.92
N LYS A 27 8.67 4.07 10.95
CA LYS A 27 7.51 3.19 10.75
C LYS A 27 7.57 2.47 9.41
N ILE A 28 7.78 3.19 8.29
CA ILE A 28 7.73 2.57 6.96
C ILE A 28 8.90 1.61 6.72
N LYS A 29 10.05 1.85 7.35
CA LYS A 29 11.22 0.97 7.30
C LYS A 29 11.03 -0.35 8.05
N THR A 30 10.02 -0.46 8.92
CA THR A 30 9.67 -1.74 9.58
C THR A 30 9.02 -2.75 8.64
N ILE A 31 8.51 -2.29 7.49
CA ILE A 31 7.73 -3.08 6.56
C ILE A 31 8.65 -3.65 5.50
N GLU A 32 8.78 -4.97 5.40
CA GLU A 32 9.69 -5.59 4.45
C GLU A 32 9.36 -5.30 2.98
N GLY A 33 10.38 -5.30 2.13
CA GLY A 33 10.22 -5.06 0.69
C GLY A 33 10.07 -3.59 0.28
N TYR A 34 10.34 -2.65 1.18
CA TYR A 34 10.33 -1.21 0.86
C TYR A 34 11.39 -0.84 -0.18
N LYS A 35 11.05 0.10 -1.06
CA LYS A 35 12.00 0.78 -1.95
C LYS A 35 11.76 2.28 -1.92
N TRP A 36 12.80 3.05 -1.67
CA TRP A 36 12.74 4.51 -1.73
C TRP A 36 12.95 4.99 -3.17
N HIS A 37 12.06 5.86 -3.65
CA HIS A 37 12.16 6.52 -4.96
C HIS A 37 12.42 8.01 -4.76
N PRO A 38 13.69 8.47 -4.86
CA PRO A 38 14.03 9.87 -4.62
C PRO A 38 13.43 10.82 -5.67
N ASP A 39 13.26 10.35 -6.91
CA ASP A 39 12.73 11.13 -8.04
C ASP A 39 11.29 11.63 -7.77
N GLY A 40 10.42 10.73 -7.29
CA GLY A 40 9.04 11.06 -6.93
C GLY A 40 8.78 11.26 -5.43
N LYS A 41 9.83 11.18 -4.60
CA LYS A 41 9.76 11.29 -3.13
C LYS A 41 8.71 10.36 -2.49
N TYR A 42 8.66 9.11 -2.94
CA TYR A 42 7.73 8.11 -2.42
C TYR A 42 8.41 6.79 -2.08
N TRP A 43 7.79 6.03 -1.20
CA TRP A 43 8.14 4.65 -0.91
C TRP A 43 7.26 3.73 -1.75
N SER A 44 7.85 2.72 -2.40
CA SER A 44 7.08 1.68 -3.09
C SER A 44 7.23 0.34 -2.38
N PHE A 45 6.15 -0.42 -2.39
CA PHE A 45 6.07 -1.76 -1.83
C PHE A 45 5.47 -2.72 -2.85
N PRO A 46 5.81 -4.02 -2.80
CA PRO A 46 5.05 -5.02 -3.52
C PRO A 46 3.59 -4.98 -3.03
N TYR A 47 2.64 -5.04 -3.97
CA TYR A 47 1.23 -5.15 -3.63
C TYR A 47 0.97 -6.53 -3.02
N SER A 48 0.58 -6.53 -1.75
CA SER A 48 0.21 -7.72 -0.98
C SER A 48 -0.72 -7.28 0.13
N GLU A 49 -1.74 -8.08 0.42
CA GLU A 49 -2.73 -7.79 1.46
C GLU A 49 -2.05 -7.58 2.84
N ASP A 50 -1.07 -8.43 3.15
CA ASP A 50 -0.28 -8.32 4.38
C ASP A 50 0.50 -6.99 4.45
N THR A 51 1.15 -6.60 3.35
CA THR A 51 1.88 -5.33 3.26
C THR A 51 0.94 -4.14 3.40
N LEU A 52 -0.22 -4.15 2.74
CA LEU A 52 -1.22 -3.08 2.89
C LEU A 52 -1.71 -2.99 4.34
N ARG A 53 -2.04 -4.13 4.98
CA ARG A 53 -2.43 -4.17 6.39
C ARG A 53 -1.34 -3.63 7.31
N LYS A 54 -0.08 -4.00 7.09
CA LYS A 54 1.06 -3.50 7.87
C LYS A 54 1.23 -1.99 7.71
N ILE A 55 1.09 -1.46 6.49
CA ILE A 55 1.14 -0.01 6.24
C ILE A 55 0.00 0.68 6.99
N LEU A 56 -1.24 0.22 6.82
CA LEU A 56 -2.40 0.81 7.50
C LEU A 56 -2.29 0.73 9.02
N SER A 57 -1.78 -0.39 9.55
CA SER A 57 -1.56 -0.57 10.99
C SER A 57 -0.46 0.36 11.52
N ALA A 58 0.64 0.55 10.77
CA ALA A 58 1.73 1.43 11.18
C ALA A 58 1.30 2.91 11.27
N PHE A 59 0.34 3.31 10.43
CA PHE A 59 -0.24 4.65 10.40
C PHE A 59 -1.63 4.73 11.04
N SER A 60 -2.06 3.70 11.77
CA SER A 60 -3.35 3.66 12.45
C SER A 60 -3.43 4.78 13.50
N GLY A 61 -4.13 5.86 13.18
CA GLY A 61 -4.23 7.07 14.01
C GLY A 61 -3.78 8.36 13.31
N GLU A 62 -3.17 8.26 12.14
CA GLU A 62 -2.80 9.41 11.29
C GLU A 62 -3.89 9.67 10.22
N ASP A 63 -3.83 10.84 9.60
CA ASP A 63 -4.70 11.20 8.48
C ASP A 63 -4.17 10.56 7.18
N ILE A 64 -4.78 9.42 6.81
CA ILE A 64 -4.39 8.63 5.64
C ILE A 64 -5.40 8.82 4.50
N ASP A 65 -4.90 9.33 3.38
CA ASP A 65 -5.63 9.47 2.12
C ASP A 65 -5.32 8.24 1.25
N ILE A 66 -6.24 7.26 1.24
CA ILE A 66 -6.08 6.01 0.48
C ILE A 66 -6.83 6.14 -0.84
N ASP A 67 -6.14 5.85 -1.93
CA ASP A 67 -6.76 5.84 -3.25
C ASP A 67 -7.88 4.76 -3.31
N PRO A 68 -9.12 5.12 -3.69
CA PRO A 68 -10.25 4.19 -3.72
C PRO A 68 -10.08 3.04 -4.71
N ILE A 69 -9.12 3.13 -5.64
CA ILE A 69 -8.75 2.04 -6.54
C ILE A 69 -8.09 0.90 -5.75
N LEU A 70 -7.25 1.19 -4.73
CA LEU A 70 -6.68 0.16 -3.85
C LEU A 70 -7.77 -0.61 -3.09
N GLN A 71 -8.82 0.09 -2.64
CA GLN A 71 -9.96 -0.52 -1.94
C GLN A 71 -10.73 -1.49 -2.85
N LYS A 72 -10.90 -1.15 -4.13
CA LYS A 72 -11.64 -1.99 -5.10
C LYS A 72 -10.85 -3.17 -5.65
N PHE A 73 -9.53 -3.03 -5.81
CA PHE A 73 -8.70 -4.10 -6.38
C PHE A 73 -8.56 -5.31 -5.44
N ASP A 74 -8.55 -5.11 -4.12
CA ASP A 74 -8.59 -6.23 -3.17
C ASP A 74 -9.84 -7.10 -3.39
N ALA A 75 -11.00 -6.46 -3.51
CA ALA A 75 -12.27 -7.14 -3.74
C ALA A 75 -12.32 -7.87 -5.10
N LEU A 76 -11.78 -7.24 -6.16
CA LEU A 76 -11.83 -7.80 -7.52
C LEU A 76 -10.83 -8.96 -7.72
N GLU A 77 -9.61 -8.87 -7.20
CA GLU A 77 -8.64 -9.97 -7.27
C GLU A 77 -9.14 -11.18 -6.49
N ARG A 78 -9.75 -10.98 -5.31
CA ARG A 78 -10.42 -12.07 -4.56
C ARG A 78 -11.50 -12.75 -5.39
N GLU A 79 -12.31 -11.98 -6.12
CA GLU A 79 -13.37 -12.52 -6.98
C GLU A 79 -12.78 -13.26 -8.20
N LEU A 80 -11.76 -12.72 -8.85
CA LEU A 80 -11.10 -13.32 -10.00
C LEU A 80 -10.33 -14.59 -9.64
N ILE A 81 -9.63 -14.60 -8.51
CA ILE A 81 -8.94 -15.79 -7.98
C ILE A 81 -9.97 -16.85 -7.61
N SER A 82 -11.06 -16.48 -6.94
CA SER A 82 -12.16 -17.40 -6.60
C SER A 82 -12.82 -18.02 -7.85
N LYS A 83 -13.13 -17.19 -8.86
CA LYS A 83 -13.71 -17.65 -10.14
C LYS A 83 -12.73 -18.52 -10.94
N LYS A 84 -11.43 -18.24 -10.89
CA LYS A 84 -10.39 -19.03 -11.55
C LYS A 84 -10.16 -20.38 -10.86
N PHE A 85 -10.33 -20.45 -9.54
CA PHE A 85 -10.21 -21.68 -8.75
C PHE A 85 -11.43 -22.61 -8.94
N LEU A 86 -12.64 -22.04 -9.11
CA LEU A 86 -13.88 -22.80 -9.39
C LEU A 86 -13.96 -23.37 -10.81
N ARG A 87 -13.15 -22.87 -11.75
CA ARG A 87 -13.12 -23.40 -13.13
C ARG A 87 -12.27 -24.67 -13.30
N LYS A 88 -11.67 -25.18 -12.22
CA LYS A 88 -10.78 -26.34 -12.24
C LYS A 88 -11.41 -27.62 -11.65
N PHE A 89 -12.72 -27.64 -11.45
CA PHE A 89 -13.51 -28.82 -11.08
C PHE A 89 -14.60 -29.07 -12.12
#